data_AF-A0A2G6JQX7-F1
#
_entry.id   AF-A0A2G6JQX7-F1
#
_cell.length_a   1.000
_cell.length_b   1.000
_cell.length_c   1.000
_cell.angle_alpha   90.00
_cell.angle_beta   90.00
_cell.angle_gamma   90.00
#
_symmetry.space_group_name_H-M   'P 1'
#
loop_
_entity.id
_entity.type
_entity.pdbx_description
1 polymer ?
#
loop_
_entity_poly.entity_id
_entity_poly.type
_entity_poly.pdbx_seq_one_letter_code
_entity_poly.pdbx_strand_id
1 'polypeptide(L)'
;MRHSLFSGATYLALLFILSSLLQAQAPLRLKQLSQHGITWHFAHPVQAGRYVNGDWWVLGPVKVERVSPLPSHGRHGSMRNPPCGKGRIQGYDSRIYGYDAKSAARFPLALRPGDSLVSSISVLGSRQKHIYRPINQGSASRSWLRSCAILSCVSKAPTPDSFRPAYVGPKRQHRASSIQWQLLPGVRKLPSSTHPAKFARMFERPWLDHLAGWVGRALHPYENMPDYGRDIALCTGEGALILLQDYSRTELRPLMIPYLQLGIDLFGLQQAGHSWSADGGHGNGRKWPIIFAGLMLKDPAMQKAPGLFSEDLQTAYSRGWNGTPVVFRMAGKGSHESKVPASWDARARKDEIYRRCCTSSVFVAHALAAHLMNATELWNDPAFFLYVERWMTPMHPKDR
;
A
#
# COMPACT_ATOMS: atom_id res chain seq x y z
N MET A 1 -20.68 10.91 -66.46
CA MET A 1 -21.00 12.18 -65.79
C MET A 1 -20.67 12.04 -64.31
N ARG A 2 -19.74 12.88 -63.81
CA ARG A 2 -19.37 13.17 -62.39
C ARG A 2 -18.76 12.02 -61.57
N HIS A 3 -17.42 12.04 -61.41
CA HIS A 3 -16.65 12.41 -60.19
C HIS A 3 -16.66 11.30 -59.10
N SER A 4 -15.59 10.89 -58.44
CA SER A 4 -14.17 11.28 -58.44
C SER A 4 -13.32 10.23 -57.72
N LEU A 5 -12.03 10.20 -58.05
CA LEU A 5 -10.89 9.72 -57.27
C LEU A 5 -10.97 10.14 -55.79
N PHE A 6 -10.45 9.32 -54.85
CA PHE A 6 -9.32 9.67 -53.98
C PHE A 6 -8.88 8.53 -53.02
N SER A 7 -7.59 8.20 -53.18
CA SER A 7 -6.57 7.79 -52.19
C SER A 7 -6.87 6.69 -51.16
N GLY A 8 -6.14 5.57 -51.34
CA GLY A 8 -5.60 4.82 -50.23
C GLY A 8 -4.58 5.66 -49.43
N ALA A 9 -4.82 5.77 -48.13
CA ALA A 9 -3.84 6.14 -47.11
C ALA A 9 -4.55 6.12 -45.74
N THR A 10 -4.88 4.95 -45.19
CA THR A 10 -5.41 4.87 -43.81
C THR A 10 -5.32 3.47 -43.19
N TYR A 11 -4.18 2.79 -43.33
CA TYR A 11 -3.89 1.57 -42.53
C TYR A 11 -2.43 1.48 -42.07
N LEU A 12 -1.82 2.63 -41.74
CA LEU A 12 -0.42 2.71 -41.26
C LEU A 12 -0.25 3.54 -39.97
N ALA A 13 -1.36 3.84 -39.26
CA ALA A 13 -1.34 4.60 -38.00
C ALA A 13 -1.83 3.80 -36.78
N LEU A 14 -2.04 2.49 -36.92
CA LEU A 14 -2.54 1.61 -35.83
C LEU A 14 -1.62 0.40 -35.57
N LEU A 15 -0.32 0.55 -35.87
CA LEU A 15 0.73 -0.45 -35.60
C LEU A 15 1.84 0.08 -34.67
N PHE A 16 1.66 1.24 -34.04
CA PHE A 16 2.62 1.83 -33.09
C PHE A 16 2.20 1.82 -31.61
N ILE A 17 1.08 1.16 -31.26
CA ILE A 17 0.64 1.03 -29.85
C ILE A 17 0.62 -0.42 -29.34
N LEU A 18 1.01 -1.40 -30.17
CA LEU A 18 0.96 -2.83 -29.81
C LEU A 18 2.26 -3.61 -30.06
N SER A 19 3.40 -2.95 -29.82
CA SER A 19 4.74 -3.56 -29.88
C SER A 19 5.62 -3.19 -28.67
N SER A 20 5.02 -3.00 -27.49
CA SER A 20 5.75 -2.94 -26.20
C SER A 20 5.71 -4.27 -25.43
N LEU A 21 5.62 -5.38 -26.16
CA LEU A 21 5.86 -6.72 -25.62
C LEU A 21 7.35 -7.05 -25.79
N LEU A 22 8.08 -7.00 -24.67
CA LEU A 22 9.41 -7.61 -24.47
C LEU A 22 10.54 -7.19 -25.44
N GLN A 23 10.78 -5.89 -25.60
CA GLN A 23 12.17 -5.45 -25.73
C GLN A 23 12.68 -5.13 -24.32
N ALA A 24 13.69 -5.89 -23.87
CA ALA A 24 14.51 -5.45 -22.75
C ALA A 24 15.08 -4.08 -23.13
N GLN A 25 14.48 -3.00 -22.62
CA GLN A 25 15.00 -1.66 -22.87
C GLN A 25 16.43 -1.65 -22.32
N ALA A 26 17.39 -1.43 -23.21
CA ALA A 26 18.78 -1.28 -22.83
C ALA A 26 18.86 -0.19 -21.75
N PRO A 27 19.70 -0.37 -20.73
CA PRO A 27 19.82 0.60 -19.65
C PRO A 27 20.12 2.01 -20.20
N LEU A 28 19.31 3.00 -19.82
CA LEU A 28 19.41 4.36 -20.32
C LEU A 28 20.53 5.10 -19.58
N ARG A 29 21.31 5.92 -20.29
CA ARG A 29 22.31 6.80 -19.67
C ARG A 29 21.72 8.20 -19.49
N LEU A 30 21.37 8.57 -18.26
CA LEU A 30 20.55 9.75 -17.95
C LEU A 30 21.20 10.63 -16.89
N LYS A 31 21.14 11.96 -17.05
CA LYS A 31 21.65 12.92 -16.05
C LYS A 31 20.60 13.27 -14.97
N GLN A 32 19.34 12.95 -15.23
CA GLN A 32 18.24 13.13 -14.27
C GLN A 32 17.15 12.09 -14.50
N LEU A 33 16.40 11.76 -13.45
CA LEU A 33 15.24 10.87 -13.49
C LEU A 33 14.06 11.54 -12.80
N SER A 34 12.87 11.46 -13.41
CA SER A 34 11.64 12.03 -12.86
C SER A 34 10.59 10.97 -12.59
N GLN A 35 9.90 11.09 -11.45
CA GLN A 35 8.77 10.24 -11.08
C GLN A 35 7.86 10.96 -10.08
N HIS A 36 6.55 10.95 -10.33
CA HIS A 36 5.52 11.50 -9.43
C HIS A 36 5.77 12.95 -8.96
N GLY A 37 6.30 13.78 -9.86
CA GLY A 37 6.64 15.20 -9.61
C GLY A 37 7.98 15.42 -8.89
N ILE A 38 8.73 14.35 -8.63
CA ILE A 38 10.07 14.40 -8.04
C ILE A 38 11.10 14.16 -9.13
N THR A 39 12.19 14.93 -9.16
CA THR A 39 13.32 14.72 -10.07
C THR A 39 14.61 14.57 -9.28
N TRP A 40 15.33 13.46 -9.47
CA TRP A 40 16.70 13.28 -8.97
C TRP A 40 17.69 13.71 -10.05
N HIS A 41 18.63 14.57 -9.69
CA HIS A 41 19.70 15.05 -10.57
C HIS A 41 21.00 14.39 -10.17
N PHE A 42 21.75 13.84 -11.11
CA PHE A 42 22.99 13.12 -10.86
C PHE A 42 24.20 13.94 -11.29
N ALA A 43 25.30 13.85 -10.52
CA ALA A 43 26.54 14.56 -10.81
C ALA A 43 27.12 14.17 -12.18
N HIS A 44 26.91 12.91 -12.60
CA HIS A 44 27.29 12.40 -13.91
C HIS A 44 26.13 11.57 -14.50
N PRO A 45 26.03 11.39 -15.83
CA PRO A 45 25.04 10.51 -16.42
C PRO A 45 25.14 9.08 -15.87
N VAL A 46 24.03 8.57 -15.35
CA VAL A 46 23.93 7.23 -14.72
C VAL A 46 23.21 6.26 -15.63
N GLN A 47 23.57 4.98 -15.51
CA GLN A 47 22.83 3.90 -16.14
C GLN A 47 21.58 3.58 -15.30
N ALA A 48 20.41 3.57 -15.93
CA ALA A 48 19.12 3.44 -15.23
C ALA A 48 18.12 2.57 -16.00
N GLY A 49 17.11 2.09 -15.30
CA GLY A 49 15.96 1.40 -15.88
C GLY A 49 14.79 1.34 -14.92
N ARG A 50 13.74 0.63 -15.32
CA ARG A 50 12.49 0.50 -14.56
C ARG A 50 12.32 -0.92 -14.04
N TYR A 51 11.74 -1.05 -12.86
CA TYR A 51 11.14 -2.31 -12.40
C TYR A 51 9.79 -2.54 -13.08
N VAL A 52 9.23 -3.74 -12.94
CA VAL A 52 7.94 -4.12 -13.55
C VAL A 52 6.76 -3.26 -13.05
N ASN A 53 6.86 -2.70 -11.83
CA ASN A 53 5.89 -1.78 -11.27
C ASN A 53 6.11 -0.31 -11.70
N GLY A 54 7.14 -0.05 -12.52
CA GLY A 54 7.46 1.28 -13.04
C GLY A 54 8.39 2.12 -12.17
N ASP A 55 8.82 1.66 -11.00
CA ASP A 55 9.79 2.41 -10.18
C ASP A 55 11.20 2.41 -10.79
N TRP A 56 11.98 3.45 -10.52
CA TRP A 56 13.34 3.58 -11.04
C TRP A 56 14.38 2.80 -10.24
N TRP A 57 15.33 2.20 -10.96
CA TRP A 57 16.64 1.81 -10.44
C TRP A 57 17.78 2.50 -11.20
N VAL A 58 18.91 2.66 -10.52
CA VAL A 58 20.18 3.14 -11.07
C VAL A 58 21.30 2.17 -10.73
N LEU A 59 22.19 1.93 -11.70
CA LEU A 59 23.38 1.11 -11.50
C LEU A 59 24.42 1.93 -10.70
N GLY A 60 24.70 1.45 -9.49
CA GLY A 60 25.56 2.11 -8.52
C GLY A 60 27.05 1.72 -8.61
N PRO A 61 27.91 2.45 -7.89
CA PRO A 61 27.58 3.62 -7.04
C PRO A 61 27.23 4.87 -7.86
N VAL A 62 26.38 5.74 -7.32
CA VAL A 62 26.00 7.03 -7.94
C VAL A 62 26.04 8.18 -6.94
N LYS A 63 26.17 9.40 -7.44
CA LYS A 63 26.06 10.63 -6.65
C LYS A 63 24.84 11.43 -7.11
N VAL A 64 23.82 11.50 -6.26
CA VAL A 64 22.65 12.37 -6.46
C VAL A 64 23.08 13.77 -6.03
N GLU A 65 23.14 14.70 -6.97
CA GLU A 65 23.60 16.07 -6.74
C GLU A 65 22.54 16.93 -6.05
N ARG A 66 21.27 16.76 -6.44
CA ARG A 66 20.12 17.44 -5.84
C ARG A 66 18.81 16.73 -6.19
N VAL A 67 17.75 17.11 -5.50
CA VAL A 67 16.37 16.67 -5.80
C VAL A 67 15.50 17.90 -6.07
N SER A 68 14.54 17.78 -6.98
CA SER A 68 13.50 18.77 -7.22
C SER A 68 12.13 18.18 -6.83
N PRO A 69 11.27 18.91 -6.09
CA PRO A 69 11.53 20.20 -5.45
C PRO A 69 12.68 20.14 -4.44
N LEU A 70 13.39 21.26 -4.28
CA LEU A 70 14.53 21.33 -3.37
C LEU A 70 14.05 21.25 -1.91
N PRO A 71 14.73 20.46 -1.06
CA PRO A 71 14.50 20.51 0.38
C PRO A 71 14.76 21.91 0.92
N SER A 72 13.80 22.50 1.63
CA SER A 72 13.94 23.84 2.20
C SER A 72 13.02 24.01 3.41
N HIS A 73 13.48 24.72 4.45
CA HIS A 73 12.74 25.02 5.69
C HIS A 73 12.01 23.80 6.30
N GLY A 74 12.64 22.64 6.28
CA GLY A 74 12.04 21.39 6.77
C GLY A 74 10.87 20.89 5.92
N ARG A 75 10.90 21.11 4.61
CA ARG A 75 9.96 20.58 3.60
C ARG A 75 10.70 19.81 2.53
N HIS A 76 9.96 19.00 1.77
CA HIS A 76 10.45 18.25 0.60
C HIS A 76 11.66 17.36 0.91
N GLY A 77 11.74 16.83 2.14
CA GLY A 77 12.88 16.04 2.53
C GLY A 77 12.97 14.71 1.77
N SER A 78 14.17 14.15 1.79
CA SER A 78 14.46 12.79 1.34
C SER A 78 15.09 12.01 2.47
N MET A 79 15.00 10.68 2.43
CA MET A 79 15.67 9.80 3.38
C MET A 79 16.29 8.62 2.63
N ARG A 80 17.56 8.34 2.90
CA ARG A 80 18.24 7.12 2.44
C ARG A 80 17.96 6.01 3.44
N ASN A 81 17.38 4.91 2.99
CA ASN A 81 16.98 3.76 3.82
C ASN A 81 16.24 4.19 5.10
N PRO A 82 15.02 4.74 4.99
CA PRO A 82 14.30 5.29 6.13
C PRO A 82 14.25 4.31 7.32
N PRO A 83 14.46 4.78 8.57
CA PRO A 83 14.38 3.91 9.73
C PRO A 83 12.94 3.45 9.96
N CYS A 84 12.78 2.23 10.45
CA CYS A 84 11.49 1.66 10.85
C CYS A 84 11.42 1.47 12.37
N GLY A 85 10.20 1.25 12.86
CA GLY A 85 9.94 0.85 14.24
C GLY A 85 9.68 1.99 15.21
N LYS A 86 9.89 1.71 16.51
CA LYS A 86 9.40 2.53 17.64
C LYS A 86 9.96 3.95 17.71
N GLY A 87 11.10 4.22 17.08
CA GLY A 87 11.72 5.55 17.09
C GLY A 87 10.85 6.63 16.47
N ARG A 88 9.92 6.25 15.55
CA ARG A 88 9.05 7.18 14.83
C ARG A 88 9.83 8.37 14.25
N ILE A 89 10.99 8.11 13.66
CA ILE A 89 11.88 9.16 13.13
C ILE A 89 11.61 9.36 11.64
N GLN A 90 11.50 10.62 11.20
CA GLN A 90 11.38 10.96 9.79
C GLN A 90 12.05 12.31 9.45
N GLY A 91 12.53 12.45 8.21
CA GLY A 91 13.26 13.63 7.71
C GLY A 91 12.54 14.37 6.57
N TYR A 92 11.25 14.13 6.35
CA TYR A 92 10.50 14.64 5.18
C TYR A 92 9.90 16.01 5.41
N ASP A 93 9.23 16.21 6.55
CA ASP A 93 8.50 17.43 6.86
C ASP A 93 8.50 17.73 8.37
N SER A 94 8.88 18.94 8.76
CA SER A 94 8.96 19.34 10.17
C SER A 94 7.62 19.47 10.89
N ARG A 95 6.50 19.42 10.17
CA ARG A 95 5.14 19.40 10.77
C ARG A 95 4.66 17.99 11.11
N ILE A 96 5.37 16.95 10.68
CA ILE A 96 5.04 15.55 10.99
C ILE A 96 5.75 15.16 12.29
N TYR A 97 5.07 14.38 13.12
CA TYR A 97 5.62 13.84 14.37
C TYR A 97 6.98 13.16 14.15
N GLY A 98 7.90 13.35 15.09
CA GLY A 98 9.21 12.71 15.07
C GLY A 98 10.12 13.20 13.94
N TYR A 99 9.95 14.46 13.52
CA TYR A 99 10.88 15.09 12.61
C TYR A 99 12.29 15.16 13.20
N ASP A 100 13.27 14.71 12.42
CA ASP A 100 14.68 14.85 12.71
C ASP A 100 15.43 15.31 11.44
N ALA A 101 15.98 16.52 11.50
CA ALA A 101 16.77 17.10 10.42
C ALA A 101 18.07 16.32 10.13
N LYS A 102 18.59 15.53 11.08
CA LYS A 102 19.76 14.67 10.86
C LYS A 102 19.39 13.43 10.03
N SER A 103 18.15 12.99 10.11
CA SER A 103 17.62 11.87 9.33
C SER A 103 17.24 12.28 7.89
N ALA A 104 17.10 13.58 7.62
CA ALA A 104 16.94 14.10 6.27
C ALA A 104 18.25 13.99 5.47
N ALA A 105 18.15 13.50 4.24
CA ALA A 105 19.29 13.36 3.35
C ALA A 105 19.83 14.74 2.95
N ARG A 106 21.15 14.91 3.03
CA ARG A 106 21.86 16.11 2.58
C ARG A 106 22.48 15.84 1.21
N PHE A 107 22.28 16.77 0.30
CA PHE A 107 22.82 16.68 -1.06
C PHE A 107 24.08 17.56 -1.21
N PRO A 108 25.07 17.14 -2.00
CA PRO A 108 25.08 15.92 -2.81
C PRO A 108 25.21 14.65 -1.96
N LEU A 109 24.50 13.59 -2.35
CA LEU A 109 24.38 12.33 -1.62
C LEU A 109 24.93 11.17 -2.45
N ALA A 110 25.87 10.41 -1.88
CA ALA A 110 26.29 9.14 -2.47
C ALA A 110 25.30 8.02 -2.13
N LEU A 111 24.86 7.29 -3.16
CA LEU A 111 24.10 6.04 -3.03
C LEU A 111 24.98 4.86 -3.46
N ARG A 112 24.99 3.81 -2.64
CA ARG A 112 25.68 2.56 -2.91
C ARG A 112 24.66 1.48 -3.28
N PRO A 113 25.06 0.45 -4.05
CA PRO A 113 24.21 -0.71 -4.25
C PRO A 113 23.58 -1.23 -2.95
N GLY A 114 22.26 -1.44 -2.98
CA GLY A 114 21.45 -1.80 -1.81
C GLY A 114 20.72 -0.62 -1.16
N ASP A 115 21.15 0.63 -1.43
CA ASP A 115 20.45 1.82 -0.92
C ASP A 115 19.14 2.08 -1.68
N SER A 116 18.13 2.52 -0.93
CA SER A 116 16.92 3.15 -1.46
C SER A 116 16.87 4.60 -0.99
N LEU A 117 16.61 5.53 -1.91
CA LEU A 117 16.36 6.94 -1.61
C LEU A 117 14.87 7.22 -1.78
N VAL A 118 14.19 7.49 -0.67
CA VAL A 118 12.80 7.93 -0.66
C VAL A 118 12.78 9.45 -0.65
N SER A 119 12.17 10.07 -1.65
CA SER A 119 12.01 11.52 -1.74
C SER A 119 10.53 11.89 -1.63
N SER A 120 10.24 13.06 -1.06
CA SER A 120 8.87 13.51 -0.82
C SER A 120 8.61 14.92 -1.37
N ILE A 121 7.33 15.21 -1.61
CA ILE A 121 6.84 16.56 -1.83
C ILE A 121 5.91 16.92 -0.67
N SER A 122 6.27 17.95 0.09
CA SER A 122 5.40 18.53 1.13
C SER A 122 4.20 19.27 0.55
N VAL A 123 3.13 19.38 1.35
CA VAL A 123 2.00 20.28 1.09
C VAL A 123 2.39 21.72 1.44
N LEU A 124 2.33 22.63 0.47
CA LEU A 124 2.65 24.05 0.66
C LEU A 124 1.42 24.95 0.79
N GLY A 125 0.22 24.44 0.50
CA GLY A 125 -1.05 25.17 0.57
C GLY A 125 -2.09 24.48 1.43
N SER A 126 -3.36 24.62 1.05
CA SER A 126 -4.47 23.95 1.73
C SER A 126 -4.39 22.42 1.59
N ARG A 127 -4.81 21.73 2.63
CA ARG A 127 -4.91 20.27 2.62
C ARG A 127 -5.91 19.83 1.56
N GLN A 128 -5.52 18.82 0.78
CA GLN A 128 -6.33 18.24 -0.29
C GLN A 128 -7.00 16.95 0.17
N LYS A 129 -8.02 16.50 -0.57
CA LYS A 129 -8.57 15.15 -0.38
C LYS A 129 -7.52 14.12 -0.79
N HIS A 130 -7.42 13.01 -0.05
CA HIS A 130 -6.58 11.90 -0.47
C HIS A 130 -7.20 11.13 -1.63
N ILE A 131 -6.38 10.33 -2.31
CA ILE A 131 -6.71 9.74 -3.61
C ILE A 131 -7.90 8.78 -3.61
N TYR A 132 -8.07 8.02 -2.52
CA TYR A 132 -9.20 7.14 -2.34
C TYR A 132 -10.39 7.93 -1.80
N ARG A 133 -11.61 7.73 -2.32
CA ARG A 133 -12.78 8.47 -1.81
C ARG A 133 -13.15 7.94 -0.42
N PRO A 134 -12.98 8.71 0.68
CA PRO A 134 -13.36 8.22 2.00
C PRO A 134 -14.88 8.17 2.14
N ILE A 135 -15.36 7.28 3.03
CA ILE A 135 -16.78 7.22 3.45
C ILE A 135 -17.26 8.57 4.00
N ASN A 136 -16.35 9.37 4.59
CA ASN A 136 -16.64 10.72 5.06
C ASN A 136 -16.18 11.76 4.02
N GLN A 137 -17.05 12.06 3.06
CA GLN A 137 -16.75 12.87 1.85
C GLN A 137 -16.29 14.32 2.09
N GLY A 138 -16.23 14.79 3.34
CA GLY A 138 -15.96 16.19 3.72
C GLY A 138 -14.58 16.50 4.32
N SER A 139 -13.79 15.52 4.77
CA SER A 139 -12.52 15.83 5.47
C SER A 139 -11.32 15.84 4.52
N ALA A 140 -10.61 16.96 4.47
CA ALA A 140 -9.29 17.03 3.85
C ALA A 140 -8.33 16.00 4.49
N SER A 141 -7.40 15.46 3.70
CA SER A 141 -6.33 14.59 4.19
C SER A 141 -5.59 15.27 5.33
N ARG A 142 -5.24 14.52 6.38
CA ARG A 142 -4.40 15.01 7.48
C ARG A 142 -2.91 14.94 7.16
N SER A 143 -2.55 14.48 5.95
CA SER A 143 -1.18 14.39 5.49
C SER A 143 -0.53 15.75 5.30
N TRP A 144 0.77 15.81 5.61
CA TRP A 144 1.65 16.92 5.25
C TRP A 144 2.47 16.65 3.98
N LEU A 145 2.35 15.46 3.40
CA LEU A 145 2.98 15.09 2.15
C LEU A 145 1.94 14.99 1.02
N ARG A 146 2.29 15.56 -0.14
CA ARG A 146 1.53 15.43 -1.38
C ARG A 146 1.87 14.11 -2.08
N SER A 147 3.15 13.88 -2.32
CA SER A 147 3.64 12.78 -3.15
C SER A 147 4.95 12.22 -2.58
N CYS A 148 5.24 10.95 -2.84
CA CYS A 148 6.58 10.39 -2.69
C CYS A 148 6.94 9.48 -3.86
N ALA A 149 8.25 9.26 -4.03
CA ALA A 149 8.82 8.35 -5.01
C ALA A 149 10.10 7.71 -4.45
N ILE A 150 10.49 6.57 -5.02
CA ILE A 150 11.58 5.74 -4.53
C ILE A 150 12.57 5.49 -5.66
N LEU A 151 13.84 5.78 -5.39
CA LEU A 151 14.95 5.46 -6.27
C LEU A 151 15.79 4.35 -5.65
N SER A 152 15.98 3.24 -6.37
CA SER A 152 16.83 2.12 -5.89
C SER A 152 18.21 2.16 -6.52
N CYS A 153 19.26 1.97 -5.73
CA CYS A 153 20.63 1.82 -6.23
C CYS A 153 21.00 0.33 -6.25
N VAL A 154 21.37 -0.22 -7.41
CA VAL A 154 21.63 -1.65 -7.62
C VAL A 154 23.06 -1.91 -8.09
N SER A 155 23.62 -3.09 -7.81
CA SER A 155 24.96 -3.50 -8.29
C SER A 155 24.93 -4.11 -9.69
N LYS A 156 23.76 -4.55 -10.15
CA LYS A 156 23.52 -5.13 -11.47
C LYS A 156 22.11 -4.74 -11.92
N ALA A 157 21.94 -4.55 -13.22
CA ALA A 157 20.61 -4.35 -13.81
C ALA A 157 19.69 -5.55 -13.48
N PRO A 158 18.52 -5.32 -12.86
CA PRO A 158 17.50 -6.34 -12.65
C PRO A 158 16.94 -6.85 -13.98
N THR A 159 16.31 -8.03 -13.98
CA THR A 159 15.55 -8.48 -15.16
C THR A 159 14.35 -7.57 -15.41
N PRO A 160 13.87 -7.41 -16.66
CA PRO A 160 12.76 -6.49 -16.96
C PRO A 160 11.45 -6.79 -16.20
N ASP A 161 11.25 -8.04 -15.78
CA ASP A 161 10.08 -8.50 -15.03
C ASP A 161 10.27 -8.44 -13.50
N SER A 162 11.39 -7.89 -13.01
CA SER A 162 11.69 -7.76 -11.59
C SER A 162 10.80 -6.72 -10.91
N PHE A 163 10.21 -7.07 -9.77
CA PHE A 163 9.58 -6.09 -8.84
C PHE A 163 10.64 -5.20 -8.19
N ARG A 164 10.27 -4.01 -7.71
CA ARG A 164 11.18 -3.27 -6.85
C ARG A 164 11.33 -4.02 -5.51
N PRO A 165 12.54 -4.27 -4.99
CA PRO A 165 12.71 -4.72 -3.61
C PRO A 165 12.13 -3.71 -2.62
N ALA A 166 11.74 -4.15 -1.43
CA ALA A 166 11.21 -3.24 -0.41
C ALA A 166 12.17 -2.07 -0.13
N TYR A 167 11.64 -0.86 0.04
CA TYR A 167 12.47 0.35 0.23
C TYR A 167 13.08 0.44 1.64
N VAL A 168 12.54 -0.30 2.60
CA VAL A 168 13.15 -0.56 3.91
C VAL A 168 13.27 -2.07 4.12
N GLY A 169 14.23 -2.46 4.96
CA GLY A 169 14.46 -3.86 5.30
C GLY A 169 15.26 -4.61 4.24
N PRO A 170 15.29 -5.95 4.33
CA PRO A 170 16.02 -6.81 3.40
C PRO A 170 15.60 -6.61 1.93
N LYS A 171 16.58 -6.50 1.02
CA LYS A 171 16.36 -6.26 -0.40
C LYS A 171 16.17 -7.56 -1.19
N ARG A 172 15.04 -8.24 -0.97
CA ARG A 172 14.67 -9.46 -1.71
C ARG A 172 14.07 -9.12 -3.08
N GLN A 173 14.45 -9.90 -4.09
CA GLN A 173 14.03 -9.71 -5.47
C GLN A 173 12.96 -10.73 -5.86
N HIS A 174 11.80 -10.26 -6.33
CA HIS A 174 10.74 -11.09 -6.89
C HIS A 174 10.56 -10.79 -8.39
N ARG A 175 9.91 -11.69 -9.13
CA ARG A 175 9.67 -11.55 -10.58
C ARG A 175 8.20 -11.71 -10.92
N ALA A 176 7.70 -10.94 -11.87
CA ALA A 176 6.33 -11.06 -12.36
C ALA A 176 6.07 -12.39 -13.09
N SER A 177 7.11 -13.03 -13.63
CA SER A 177 7.01 -14.38 -14.20
C SER A 177 6.67 -15.46 -13.17
N SER A 178 6.88 -15.22 -11.87
CA SER A 178 6.55 -16.20 -10.82
C SER A 178 5.14 -16.02 -10.24
N ILE A 179 4.32 -15.13 -10.80
CA ILE A 179 2.96 -14.89 -10.30
C ILE A 179 2.11 -16.16 -10.46
N GLN A 180 1.54 -16.63 -9.36
CA GLN A 180 0.69 -17.83 -9.28
C GLN A 180 -0.76 -17.55 -9.70
N TRP A 181 -0.96 -17.20 -10.98
CA TRP A 181 -2.28 -16.84 -11.53
C TRP A 181 -3.37 -17.89 -11.32
N GLN A 182 -2.99 -19.17 -11.27
CA GLN A 182 -3.89 -20.29 -11.08
C GLN A 182 -4.53 -20.37 -9.67
N LEU A 183 -4.03 -19.58 -8.71
CA LEU A 183 -4.61 -19.51 -7.36
C LEU A 183 -5.82 -18.57 -7.29
N LEU A 184 -6.07 -17.76 -8.32
CA LEU A 184 -7.20 -16.84 -8.32
C LEU A 184 -8.51 -17.61 -8.56
N PRO A 185 -9.54 -17.41 -7.72
CA PRO A 185 -10.77 -18.21 -7.76
C PRO A 185 -11.69 -17.88 -8.94
N GLY A 186 -11.53 -16.72 -9.59
CA GLY A 186 -12.37 -16.32 -10.73
C GLY A 186 -13.83 -16.16 -10.34
N VAL A 187 -14.10 -15.40 -9.27
CA VAL A 187 -15.47 -15.10 -8.83
C VAL A 187 -16.19 -14.28 -9.89
N ARG A 188 -17.43 -14.65 -10.21
CA ARG A 188 -18.25 -13.94 -11.21
C ARG A 188 -18.28 -12.43 -10.94
N LYS A 189 -17.81 -11.62 -11.89
CA LYS A 189 -17.99 -10.16 -11.86
C LYS A 189 -19.45 -9.77 -12.04
N LEU A 190 -19.88 -8.76 -11.31
CA LEU A 190 -21.17 -8.09 -11.47
C LEU A 190 -21.08 -7.01 -12.56
N PRO A 191 -22.20 -6.62 -13.21
CA PRO A 191 -22.21 -5.51 -14.18
C PRO A 191 -21.66 -4.19 -13.63
N SER A 192 -21.78 -3.95 -12.32
CA SER A 192 -21.27 -2.77 -11.61
C SER A 192 -19.80 -2.90 -11.16
N SER A 193 -19.11 -4.00 -11.48
CA SER A 193 -17.73 -4.24 -11.02
C SER A 193 -16.77 -3.20 -11.59
N THR A 194 -15.87 -2.71 -10.75
CA THR A 194 -14.83 -1.77 -11.17
C THR A 194 -13.76 -2.51 -11.96
N HIS A 195 -13.51 -2.08 -13.20
CA HIS A 195 -12.44 -2.64 -14.02
C HIS A 195 -11.07 -2.49 -13.33
N PRO A 196 -10.23 -3.54 -13.25
CA PRO A 196 -8.99 -3.51 -12.46
C PRO A 196 -8.06 -2.35 -12.80
N ALA A 197 -7.89 -2.05 -14.10
CA ALA A 197 -7.07 -0.91 -14.55
C ALA A 197 -7.54 0.45 -14.00
N LYS A 198 -8.85 0.64 -13.74
CA LYS A 198 -9.37 1.89 -13.14
C LYS A 198 -8.99 2.00 -11.66
N PHE A 199 -8.86 0.87 -10.97
CA PHE A 199 -8.53 0.82 -9.55
C PHE A 199 -7.01 0.78 -9.28
N ALA A 200 -6.21 0.35 -10.26
CA ALA A 200 -4.74 0.25 -10.17
C ALA A 200 -4.06 1.53 -9.67
N ARG A 201 -4.64 2.70 -9.97
CA ARG A 201 -4.12 4.00 -9.52
C ARG A 201 -3.96 4.11 -8.00
N MET A 202 -4.75 3.38 -7.22
CA MET A 202 -4.67 3.38 -5.75
C MET A 202 -3.34 2.81 -5.22
N PHE A 203 -2.67 1.98 -6.01
CA PHE A 203 -1.45 1.26 -5.64
C PHE A 203 -0.26 1.60 -6.53
N GLU A 204 -0.49 2.33 -7.63
CA GLU A 204 0.53 2.68 -8.63
C GLU A 204 1.74 3.41 -8.03
N ARG A 205 1.50 4.27 -7.03
CA ARG A 205 2.57 5.02 -6.36
C ARG A 205 2.97 4.36 -5.05
N PRO A 206 4.24 4.44 -4.63
CA PRO A 206 4.68 3.81 -3.40
C PRO A 206 3.95 4.33 -2.15
N TRP A 207 3.61 3.42 -1.24
CA TRP A 207 3.03 3.76 0.05
C TRP A 207 4.12 4.01 1.09
N LEU A 208 4.15 5.21 1.67
CA LEU A 208 5.12 5.61 2.68
C LEU A 208 4.53 5.39 4.08
N ASP A 209 4.81 4.23 4.68
CA ASP A 209 4.12 3.72 5.88
C ASP A 209 5.10 3.27 6.97
N HIS A 210 6.31 3.86 7.00
CA HIS A 210 7.37 3.40 7.93
C HIS A 210 7.25 3.96 9.36
N LEU A 211 6.34 4.92 9.59
CA LEU A 211 6.13 5.59 10.88
C LEU A 211 4.99 4.94 11.68
N ALA A 212 5.31 4.27 12.79
CA ALA A 212 4.36 3.43 13.50
C ALA A 212 3.33 4.20 14.37
N GLY A 213 2.10 3.68 14.43
CA GLY A 213 1.00 4.19 15.25
C GLY A 213 0.22 5.34 14.59
N TRP A 214 -0.73 5.94 15.32
CA TRP A 214 -1.64 6.97 14.81
C TRP A 214 -0.96 8.17 14.15
N VAL A 215 0.28 8.48 14.54
CA VAL A 215 1.07 9.59 13.99
C VAL A 215 1.43 9.39 12.51
N GLY A 216 1.49 8.14 12.03
CA GLY A 216 1.79 7.79 10.64
C GLY A 216 0.83 8.41 9.64
N ARG A 217 -0.41 8.68 10.05
CA ARG A 217 -1.42 9.35 9.22
C ARG A 217 -0.95 10.69 8.62
N ALA A 218 -0.12 11.45 9.34
CA ALA A 218 0.40 12.72 8.84
C ALA A 218 1.50 12.55 7.77
N LEU A 219 2.10 11.36 7.68
CA LEU A 219 3.15 11.00 6.73
C LEU A 219 2.59 10.52 5.39
N HIS A 220 1.48 9.79 5.39
CA HIS A 220 0.91 9.12 4.22
C HIS A 220 0.63 10.10 3.05
N PRO A 221 1.41 10.13 1.95
CA PRO A 221 1.25 11.16 0.94
C PRO A 221 -0.09 11.04 0.23
N TYR A 222 -0.86 12.13 0.16
CA TYR A 222 -2.27 12.05 -0.22
C TYR A 222 -2.53 11.66 -1.69
N GLU A 223 -1.55 11.86 -2.59
CA GLU A 223 -1.61 11.37 -3.97
C GLU A 223 -1.14 9.91 -4.12
N ASN A 224 -0.56 9.32 -3.07
CA ASN A 224 -0.01 7.98 -3.10
C ASN A 224 -0.96 6.97 -2.46
N MET A 225 -1.55 7.32 -1.33
CA MET A 225 -2.33 6.39 -0.51
C MET A 225 -3.42 7.10 0.30
N PRO A 226 -4.45 6.39 0.78
CA PRO A 226 -5.35 6.91 1.83
C PRO A 226 -4.56 7.16 3.12
N ASP A 227 -5.03 8.08 3.97
CA ASP A 227 -4.25 8.50 5.15
C ASP A 227 -4.64 7.77 6.45
N TYR A 228 -5.89 7.30 6.57
CA TYR A 228 -6.43 6.67 7.78
C TYR A 228 -6.62 5.17 7.60
N GLY A 229 -6.30 4.37 8.63
CA GLY A 229 -6.32 2.90 8.55
C GLY A 229 -7.65 2.30 8.10
N ARG A 230 -8.79 2.88 8.47
CA ARG A 230 -10.10 2.50 7.92
C ARG A 230 -10.13 2.58 6.39
N ASP A 231 -9.76 3.74 5.85
CA ASP A 231 -9.85 4.02 4.42
C ASP A 231 -8.78 3.21 3.65
N ILE A 232 -7.65 2.91 4.31
CA ILE A 232 -6.63 2.00 3.80
C ILE A 232 -7.13 0.55 3.78
N ALA A 233 -7.84 0.10 4.81
CA ALA A 233 -8.43 -1.24 4.85
C ALA A 233 -9.50 -1.41 3.76
N LEU A 234 -10.36 -0.42 3.56
CA LEU A 234 -11.31 -0.43 2.45
C LEU A 234 -10.60 -0.47 1.10
N CYS A 235 -9.63 0.41 0.88
CA CYS A 235 -8.88 0.46 -0.37
C CYS A 235 -8.16 -0.87 -0.69
N THR A 236 -7.43 -1.42 0.27
CA THR A 236 -6.74 -2.71 0.10
C THR A 236 -7.70 -3.89 -0.04
N GLY A 237 -8.83 -3.86 0.67
CA GLY A 237 -9.88 -4.87 0.59
C GLY A 237 -10.61 -4.86 -0.76
N GLU A 238 -10.98 -3.70 -1.28
CA GLU A 238 -11.55 -3.55 -2.62
C GLU A 238 -10.58 -4.03 -3.69
N GLY A 239 -9.30 -3.64 -3.59
CA GLY A 239 -8.26 -4.12 -4.51
C GLY A 239 -8.14 -5.64 -4.51
N ALA A 240 -8.22 -6.26 -3.32
CA ALA A 240 -8.22 -7.72 -3.20
C ALA A 240 -9.43 -8.35 -3.89
N LEU A 241 -10.65 -7.89 -3.58
CA LEU A 241 -11.87 -8.48 -4.14
C LEU A 241 -11.93 -8.33 -5.67
N ILE A 242 -11.49 -7.19 -6.22
CA ILE A 242 -11.38 -7.00 -7.68
C ILE A 242 -10.40 -8.02 -8.29
N LEU A 243 -9.26 -8.29 -7.64
CA LEU A 243 -8.28 -9.27 -8.12
C LEU A 243 -8.80 -10.72 -8.11
N LEU A 244 -9.82 -11.02 -7.30
CA LEU A 244 -10.42 -12.36 -7.22
C LEU A 244 -11.53 -12.58 -8.25
N GLN A 245 -11.92 -11.55 -9.01
CA GLN A 245 -12.99 -11.66 -10.02
C GLN A 245 -12.51 -12.33 -11.32
N ASP A 246 -13.45 -12.85 -12.11
CA ASP A 246 -13.29 -13.57 -13.38
C ASP A 246 -12.87 -12.66 -14.57
N TYR A 247 -11.90 -11.78 -14.34
CA TYR A 247 -11.19 -11.03 -15.38
C TYR A 247 -10.06 -11.86 -15.99
N SER A 248 -9.70 -11.60 -17.24
CA SER A 248 -8.52 -12.21 -17.85
C SER A 248 -7.23 -11.76 -17.15
N ARG A 249 -6.15 -12.54 -17.26
CA ARG A 249 -4.83 -12.19 -16.72
C ARG A 249 -4.35 -10.81 -17.22
N THR A 250 -4.63 -10.50 -18.48
CA THR A 250 -4.27 -9.21 -19.09
C THR A 250 -5.02 -8.05 -18.43
N GLU A 251 -6.31 -8.23 -18.14
CA GLU A 251 -7.12 -7.21 -17.46
C GLU A 251 -6.73 -7.04 -15.98
N LEU A 252 -6.36 -8.12 -15.30
CA LEU A 252 -5.93 -8.08 -13.89
C LEU A 252 -4.53 -7.50 -13.71
N ARG A 253 -3.63 -7.73 -14.67
CA ARG A 253 -2.20 -7.38 -14.59
C ARG A 253 -1.93 -5.93 -14.14
N PRO A 254 -2.61 -4.89 -14.66
CA PRO A 254 -2.42 -3.51 -14.21
C PRO A 254 -2.67 -3.29 -12.72
N LEU A 255 -3.57 -4.03 -12.09
CA LEU A 255 -3.81 -3.96 -10.64
C LEU A 255 -2.91 -4.93 -9.87
N MET A 256 -2.69 -6.13 -10.41
CA MET A 256 -1.89 -7.19 -9.77
C MET A 256 -0.47 -6.70 -9.45
N ILE A 257 0.21 -6.09 -10.41
CA ILE A 257 1.61 -5.64 -10.23
C ILE A 257 1.77 -4.65 -9.06
N PRO A 258 1.07 -3.49 -9.04
CA PRO A 258 1.23 -2.55 -7.94
C PRO A 258 0.68 -3.08 -6.60
N TYR A 259 -0.35 -3.94 -6.60
CA TYR A 259 -0.85 -4.56 -5.36
C TYR A 259 0.16 -5.53 -4.74
N LEU A 260 0.83 -6.35 -5.56
CA LEU A 260 1.93 -7.20 -5.10
C LEU A 260 3.13 -6.38 -4.63
N GLN A 261 3.44 -5.28 -5.32
CA GLN A 261 4.48 -4.36 -4.88
C GLN A 261 4.20 -3.77 -3.50
N LEU A 262 2.94 -3.42 -3.20
CA LEU A 262 2.54 -2.99 -1.86
C LEU A 262 2.82 -4.08 -0.82
N GLY A 263 2.45 -5.33 -1.10
CA GLY A 263 2.74 -6.45 -0.20
C GLY A 263 4.24 -6.64 0.07
N ILE A 264 5.09 -6.50 -0.95
CA ILE A 264 6.55 -6.55 -0.83
C ILE A 264 7.06 -5.42 0.10
N ASP A 265 6.58 -4.20 -0.10
CA ASP A 265 7.00 -3.05 0.72
C ASP A 265 6.59 -3.21 2.19
N LEU A 266 5.32 -3.55 2.44
CA LEU A 266 4.81 -3.78 3.78
C LEU A 266 5.59 -4.89 4.48
N PHE A 267 5.89 -5.99 3.78
CA PHE A 267 6.70 -7.05 4.36
C PHE A 267 8.12 -6.59 4.71
N GLY A 268 8.76 -5.77 3.86
CA GLY A 268 10.07 -5.20 4.18
C GLY A 268 10.05 -4.26 5.39
N LEU A 269 8.98 -3.45 5.55
CA LEU A 269 8.76 -2.63 6.74
C LEU A 269 8.63 -3.50 8.00
N GLN A 270 7.83 -4.57 7.93
CA GLN A 270 7.65 -5.53 9.02
C GLN A 270 8.98 -6.20 9.40
N GLN A 271 9.77 -6.65 8.42
CA GLN A 271 11.10 -7.22 8.65
C GLN A 271 12.09 -6.22 9.25
N ALA A 272 11.88 -4.92 9.03
CA ALA A 272 12.64 -3.85 9.66
C ALA A 272 12.10 -3.41 11.04
N GLY A 273 11.19 -4.20 11.64
CA GLY A 273 10.66 -3.96 12.98
C GLY A 273 9.45 -3.02 13.03
N HIS A 274 8.80 -2.74 11.89
CA HIS A 274 7.53 -2.04 11.88
C HIS A 274 6.38 -2.97 12.31
N SER A 275 5.32 -2.38 12.87
CA SER A 275 4.11 -3.09 13.26
C SER A 275 2.89 -2.18 13.15
N TRP A 276 1.75 -2.73 12.75
CA TRP A 276 0.48 -2.01 12.68
C TRP A 276 -0.43 -2.43 13.82
N SER A 277 -0.09 -2.02 15.04
CA SER A 277 -0.83 -2.39 16.24
C SER A 277 -2.28 -1.89 16.24
N ALA A 278 -3.09 -2.49 17.12
CA ALA A 278 -4.49 -2.15 17.38
C ALA A 278 -4.69 -0.72 17.95
N ASP A 279 -4.60 0.28 17.08
CA ASP A 279 -4.73 1.70 17.42
C ASP A 279 -6.09 2.25 16.93
N GLY A 280 -7.15 1.52 17.28
CA GLY A 280 -8.52 1.79 16.83
C GLY A 280 -8.64 1.65 15.32
N GLY A 281 -8.79 2.78 14.64
CA GLY A 281 -8.92 2.81 13.19
C GLY A 281 -7.63 3.04 12.41
N HIS A 282 -6.45 3.09 13.05
CA HIS A 282 -5.20 3.49 12.39
C HIS A 282 -4.41 2.34 11.75
N GLY A 283 -4.32 1.17 12.40
CA GLY A 283 -3.45 0.08 11.96
C GLY A 283 -4.05 -0.88 10.91
N ASN A 284 -5.32 -0.70 10.53
CA ASN A 284 -6.03 -1.69 9.70
C ASN A 284 -5.51 -1.70 8.25
N GLY A 285 -5.61 -2.86 7.60
CA GLY A 285 -5.50 -3.02 6.14
C GLY A 285 -4.13 -3.40 5.60
N ARG A 286 -3.21 -3.88 6.45
CA ARG A 286 -1.84 -4.23 6.02
C ARG A 286 -1.54 -5.71 5.98
N LYS A 287 -2.28 -6.53 6.72
CA LYS A 287 -1.98 -7.96 6.81
C LYS A 287 -2.27 -8.68 5.49
N TRP A 288 -3.47 -8.47 4.93
CA TRP A 288 -3.88 -9.14 3.71
C TRP A 288 -2.95 -8.89 2.51
N PRO A 289 -2.55 -7.65 2.17
CA PRO A 289 -1.61 -7.44 1.06
C PRO A 289 -0.30 -8.22 1.18
N ILE A 290 0.23 -8.40 2.40
CA ILE A 290 1.44 -9.20 2.64
C ILE A 290 1.17 -10.68 2.34
N ILE A 291 0.12 -11.25 2.92
CA ILE A 291 -0.25 -12.67 2.74
C ILE A 291 -0.56 -12.95 1.27
N PHE A 292 -1.39 -12.10 0.64
CA PHE A 292 -1.74 -12.21 -0.78
C PHE A 292 -0.49 -12.17 -1.66
N ALA A 293 0.44 -11.25 -1.41
CA ALA A 293 1.68 -11.20 -2.16
C ALA A 293 2.55 -12.46 -1.92
N GLY A 294 2.59 -12.99 -0.70
CA GLY A 294 3.26 -14.25 -0.41
C GLY A 294 2.66 -15.45 -1.14
N LEU A 295 1.34 -15.54 -1.24
CA LEU A 295 0.64 -16.56 -2.02
C LEU A 295 1.00 -16.43 -3.51
N MET A 296 0.80 -15.25 -4.06
CA MET A 296 0.99 -15.00 -5.49
C MET A 296 2.44 -15.08 -5.94
N LEU A 297 3.42 -14.84 -5.06
CA LEU A 297 4.85 -14.92 -5.37
C LEU A 297 5.53 -16.19 -4.84
N LYS A 298 4.77 -17.10 -4.21
CA LYS A 298 5.26 -18.32 -3.57
C LYS A 298 6.40 -18.03 -2.55
N ASP A 299 6.21 -17.01 -1.71
CA ASP A 299 7.12 -16.67 -0.62
C ASP A 299 6.52 -17.12 0.74
N PRO A 300 7.01 -18.20 1.35
CA PRO A 300 6.48 -18.73 2.61
C PRO A 300 6.60 -17.77 3.79
N ALA A 301 7.59 -16.86 3.78
CA ALA A 301 7.77 -15.90 4.87
C ALA A 301 6.72 -14.79 4.81
N MET A 302 6.37 -14.35 3.60
CA MET A 302 5.26 -13.42 3.37
C MET A 302 3.89 -14.07 3.62
N GLN A 303 3.70 -15.34 3.23
CA GLN A 303 2.45 -16.07 3.48
C GLN A 303 2.06 -16.12 4.96
N LYS A 304 3.06 -16.20 5.85
CA LYS A 304 2.85 -16.22 7.30
C LYS A 304 2.64 -14.83 7.91
N ALA A 305 3.08 -13.76 7.22
CA ALA A 305 3.06 -12.37 7.69
C ALA A 305 3.30 -12.22 9.21
N PRO A 306 4.48 -12.61 9.75
CA PRO A 306 4.70 -12.62 11.20
C PRO A 306 4.78 -11.20 11.76
N GLY A 307 3.88 -10.83 12.68
CA GLY A 307 3.91 -9.50 13.26
C GLY A 307 2.67 -9.17 14.08
N LEU A 308 2.55 -7.90 14.46
CA LEU A 308 1.40 -7.37 15.17
C LEU A 308 0.54 -6.57 14.19
N PHE A 309 -0.68 -7.05 13.95
CA PHE A 309 -1.66 -6.44 13.06
C PHE A 309 -2.92 -6.04 13.81
N SER A 310 -3.52 -4.94 13.38
CA SER A 310 -4.69 -4.36 14.02
C SER A 310 -5.92 -5.25 13.84
N GLU A 311 -5.99 -5.94 12.71
CA GLU A 311 -7.00 -6.95 12.38
C GLU A 311 -7.03 -8.08 13.44
N ASP A 312 -5.85 -8.59 13.80
CA ASP A 312 -5.68 -9.67 14.79
C ASP A 312 -5.90 -9.17 16.23
N LEU A 313 -5.30 -8.01 16.53
CA LEU A 313 -5.26 -7.52 17.90
C LEU A 313 -6.58 -6.90 18.39
N GLN A 314 -7.50 -6.58 17.48
CA GLN A 314 -8.80 -5.99 17.81
C GLN A 314 -9.96 -6.99 17.85
N THR A 315 -9.67 -8.29 17.74
CA THR A 315 -10.64 -9.36 17.96
C THR A 315 -10.11 -10.32 19.04
N ALA A 316 -11.01 -11.02 19.71
CA ALA A 316 -10.65 -11.98 20.76
C ALA A 316 -11.75 -12.99 21.03
N TYR A 317 -11.37 -14.20 21.43
CA TYR A 317 -12.25 -15.10 22.17
C TYR A 317 -12.57 -14.51 23.53
N SER A 318 -13.84 -14.22 23.76
CA SER A 318 -14.39 -13.76 25.03
C SER A 318 -15.90 -13.81 24.94
N ARG A 319 -16.56 -13.99 26.08
CA ARG A 319 -18.02 -13.98 26.13
C ARG A 319 -18.55 -12.55 26.02
N GLY A 320 -19.32 -12.28 24.97
CA GLY A 320 -20.13 -11.08 24.86
C GLY A 320 -21.33 -11.11 25.82
N TRP A 321 -21.91 -9.95 26.12
CA TRP A 321 -23.08 -9.80 27.00
C TRP A 321 -24.29 -10.61 26.51
N ASN A 322 -24.38 -10.83 25.20
CA ASN A 322 -25.40 -11.64 24.53
C ASN A 322 -24.97 -13.11 24.31
N GLY A 323 -23.90 -13.57 24.97
CA GLY A 323 -23.42 -14.94 24.87
C GLY A 323 -22.54 -15.25 23.65
N THR A 324 -22.26 -14.28 22.78
CA THR A 324 -21.36 -14.49 21.63
C THR A 324 -19.95 -14.89 22.07
N PRO A 325 -19.26 -15.82 21.36
CA PRO A 325 -17.98 -16.38 21.80
C PRO A 325 -16.75 -15.54 21.41
N VAL A 326 -16.96 -14.53 20.57
CA VAL A 326 -15.92 -13.64 20.04
C VAL A 326 -16.37 -12.21 20.16
N VAL A 327 -15.43 -11.30 20.42
CA VAL A 327 -15.69 -9.87 20.63
C VAL A 327 -14.63 -9.00 19.99
N PHE A 328 -14.99 -7.74 19.79
CA PHE A 328 -14.11 -6.65 19.47
C PHE A 328 -13.44 -6.15 20.73
N ARG A 329 -12.18 -5.77 20.64
CA ARG A 329 -11.50 -5.04 21.71
C ARG A 329 -10.57 -4.00 21.11
N MET A 330 -10.30 -2.96 21.88
CA MET A 330 -9.17 -2.08 21.59
C MET A 330 -7.89 -2.72 22.14
N ALA A 331 -6.71 -2.44 21.56
CA ALA A 331 -5.43 -3.04 21.98
C ALA A 331 -5.26 -3.09 23.50
N GLY A 332 -5.02 -4.28 24.03
CA GLY A 332 -4.67 -4.48 25.45
C GLY A 332 -5.77 -4.12 26.44
N LYS A 333 -7.01 -3.92 25.99
CA LYS A 333 -8.16 -3.59 26.83
C LYS A 333 -9.18 -4.71 26.83
N GLY A 334 -9.96 -4.78 27.91
CA GLY A 334 -11.17 -5.59 27.93
C GLY A 334 -12.13 -5.13 26.83
N SER A 335 -12.98 -6.04 26.37
CA SER A 335 -14.03 -5.71 25.41
C SER A 335 -15.18 -5.01 26.12
N HIS A 336 -15.68 -3.90 25.55
CA HIS A 336 -16.95 -3.33 26.00
C HIS A 336 -18.14 -4.25 25.71
N GLU A 337 -18.00 -5.16 24.74
CA GLU A 337 -19.03 -6.14 24.40
C GLU A 337 -19.24 -7.19 25.48
N SER A 338 -18.39 -7.30 26.51
CA SER A 338 -18.67 -8.18 27.67
C SER A 338 -19.72 -7.60 28.63
N LYS A 339 -20.08 -6.34 28.47
CA LYS A 339 -21.03 -5.61 29.32
C LYS A 339 -22.31 -5.31 28.54
N VAL A 340 -23.46 -5.35 29.21
CA VAL A 340 -24.74 -4.94 28.62
C VAL A 340 -24.69 -3.46 28.21
N PRO A 341 -25.26 -3.05 27.06
CA PRO A 341 -25.14 -1.69 26.54
C PRO A 341 -25.57 -0.58 27.52
N ALA A 342 -26.58 -0.84 28.34
CA ALA A 342 -27.07 0.09 29.36
C ALA A 342 -26.00 0.46 30.41
N SER A 343 -25.01 -0.41 30.63
CA SER A 343 -23.93 -0.23 31.60
C SER A 343 -22.66 0.39 31.01
N TRP A 344 -22.64 0.71 29.72
CA TRP A 344 -21.47 1.27 29.07
C TRP A 344 -21.13 2.65 29.65
N ASP A 345 -19.86 2.83 30.03
CA ASP A 345 -19.30 4.13 30.38
C ASP A 345 -18.91 4.93 29.11
N ALA A 346 -18.35 6.12 29.28
CA ALA A 346 -17.91 6.95 28.14
C ALA A 346 -16.83 6.26 27.28
N ARG A 347 -15.99 5.42 27.88
CA ARG A 347 -14.94 4.69 27.18
C ARG A 347 -15.52 3.55 26.35
N ALA A 348 -16.40 2.75 26.92
CA ALA A 348 -17.12 1.68 26.24
C ALA A 348 -17.91 2.21 25.04
N ARG A 349 -18.61 3.34 25.19
CA ARG A 349 -19.28 4.02 24.08
C ARG A 349 -18.31 4.46 22.98
N LYS A 350 -17.13 4.98 23.35
CA LYS A 350 -16.08 5.33 22.38
C LYS A 350 -15.55 4.10 21.63
N ASP A 351 -15.35 2.99 22.33
CA ASP A 351 -14.86 1.75 21.73
C ASP A 351 -15.89 1.15 20.76
N GLU A 352 -17.19 1.23 21.07
CA GLU A 352 -18.27 0.90 20.13
C GLU A 352 -18.28 1.80 18.89
N ILE A 353 -18.02 3.10 19.05
CA ILE A 353 -17.88 4.00 17.89
C ILE A 353 -16.73 3.53 16.99
N TYR A 354 -15.55 3.22 17.54
CA TYR A 354 -14.43 2.71 16.74
C TYR A 354 -14.77 1.38 16.06
N ARG A 355 -15.41 0.46 16.80
CA ARG A 355 -15.88 -0.84 16.30
C ARG A 355 -16.69 -0.68 15.02
N ARG A 356 -17.68 0.22 15.04
CA ARG A 356 -18.61 0.43 13.92
C ARG A 356 -18.04 1.32 12.81
N CYS A 357 -17.43 2.45 13.19
CA CYS A 357 -17.01 3.46 12.23
C CYS A 357 -15.76 3.09 11.46
N CYS A 358 -14.88 2.28 12.05
CA CYS A 358 -13.46 2.35 11.71
C CYS A 358 -12.72 1.01 11.68
N THR A 359 -13.32 -0.08 12.14
CA THR A 359 -12.68 -1.40 12.21
C THR A 359 -13.57 -2.50 11.59
N SER A 360 -14.65 -2.88 12.25
CA SER A 360 -15.39 -4.13 11.94
C SER A 360 -15.96 -4.12 10.53
N SER A 361 -16.52 -2.98 10.11
CA SER A 361 -17.05 -2.78 8.76
C SER A 361 -15.99 -2.89 7.66
N VAL A 362 -14.72 -2.64 7.98
CA VAL A 362 -13.61 -2.64 6.99
C VAL A 362 -12.81 -3.94 6.98
N PHE A 363 -13.05 -4.85 7.92
CA PHE A 363 -12.42 -6.17 7.97
C PHE A 363 -13.05 -7.17 7.00
N VAL A 364 -14.31 -6.94 6.60
CA VAL A 364 -15.12 -7.87 5.80
C VAL A 364 -14.45 -8.25 4.49
N ALA A 365 -13.90 -7.28 3.76
CA ALA A 365 -13.30 -7.54 2.45
C ALA A 365 -12.04 -8.43 2.54
N HIS A 366 -11.19 -8.21 3.55
CA HIS A 366 -10.01 -9.05 3.77
C HIS A 366 -10.38 -10.45 4.22
N ALA A 367 -11.34 -10.58 5.14
CA ALA A 367 -11.80 -11.88 5.59
C ALA A 367 -12.40 -12.70 4.44
N LEU A 368 -13.26 -12.08 3.63
CA LEU A 368 -13.85 -12.70 2.44
C LEU A 368 -12.77 -13.12 1.44
N ALA A 369 -11.79 -12.24 1.16
CA ALA A 369 -10.70 -12.55 0.25
C ALA A 369 -9.86 -13.75 0.75
N ALA A 370 -9.58 -13.81 2.05
CA ALA A 370 -8.87 -14.94 2.65
C ALA A 370 -9.68 -16.24 2.57
N HIS A 371 -11.00 -16.22 2.82
CA HIS A 371 -11.86 -17.39 2.62
C HIS A 371 -11.86 -17.86 1.17
N LEU A 372 -12.05 -16.95 0.21
CA LEU A 372 -12.09 -17.28 -1.23
C LEU A 372 -10.78 -17.87 -1.76
N MET A 373 -9.65 -17.58 -1.10
CA MET A 373 -8.34 -18.12 -1.46
C MET A 373 -7.90 -19.29 -0.56
N ASN A 374 -8.76 -19.80 0.32
CA ASN A 374 -8.40 -20.82 1.33
C ASN A 374 -7.16 -20.44 2.16
N ALA A 375 -7.05 -19.17 2.53
CA ALA A 375 -5.88 -18.58 3.19
C ALA A 375 -6.12 -18.26 4.68
N THR A 376 -7.21 -18.74 5.28
CA THR A 376 -7.55 -18.48 6.69
C THR A 376 -6.52 -19.08 7.66
N GLU A 377 -6.00 -20.27 7.36
CA GLU A 377 -4.92 -20.90 8.14
C GLU A 377 -3.60 -20.12 8.03
N LEU A 378 -3.29 -19.59 6.84
CA LEU A 378 -2.12 -18.74 6.63
C LEU A 378 -2.23 -17.41 7.38
N TRP A 379 -3.43 -16.85 7.46
CA TRP A 379 -3.69 -15.68 8.29
C TRP A 379 -3.48 -15.97 9.78
N ASN A 380 -3.78 -17.20 10.22
CA ASN A 380 -3.49 -17.68 11.57
C ASN A 380 -4.12 -16.82 12.69
N ASP A 381 -5.38 -16.41 12.52
CA ASP A 381 -6.20 -15.81 13.57
C ASP A 381 -7.67 -16.25 13.45
N PRO A 382 -8.04 -17.38 14.06
CA PRO A 382 -9.41 -17.88 14.01
C PRO A 382 -10.44 -16.94 14.67
N ALA A 383 -10.04 -16.16 15.68
CA ALA A 383 -10.93 -15.22 16.36
C ALA A 383 -11.36 -14.10 15.42
N PHE A 384 -10.45 -13.62 14.56
CA PHE A 384 -10.74 -12.64 13.53
C PHE A 384 -11.85 -13.11 12.57
N PHE A 385 -11.75 -14.32 12.02
CA PHE A 385 -12.73 -14.84 11.07
C PHE A 385 -14.10 -15.05 11.70
N LEU A 386 -14.16 -15.70 12.87
CA LEU A 386 -15.40 -15.88 13.62
C LEU A 386 -16.04 -14.54 13.99
N TYR A 387 -15.22 -13.54 14.34
CA TYR A 387 -15.71 -12.20 14.64
C TYR A 387 -16.35 -11.55 13.42
N VAL A 388 -15.73 -11.64 12.25
CA VAL A 388 -16.26 -11.05 11.01
C VAL A 388 -17.53 -11.77 10.55
N GLU A 389 -17.58 -13.10 10.65
CA GLU A 389 -18.79 -13.88 10.39
C GLU A 389 -19.95 -13.44 11.29
N ARG A 390 -19.69 -13.32 12.60
CA ARG A 390 -20.66 -12.78 13.56
C ARG A 390 -21.12 -11.36 13.18
N TRP A 391 -20.17 -10.49 12.81
CA TRP A 391 -20.47 -9.11 12.41
C TRP A 391 -21.38 -9.03 11.18
N MET A 392 -21.22 -9.95 10.22
CA MET A 392 -22.02 -10.02 9.00
C MET A 392 -23.36 -10.75 9.19
N THR A 393 -23.53 -11.48 10.30
CA THR A 393 -24.77 -12.19 10.60
C THR A 393 -25.83 -11.20 11.09
N PRO A 394 -27.02 -11.14 10.46
CA PRO A 394 -28.10 -10.28 10.95
C PRO A 394 -28.45 -10.63 12.39
N MET A 395 -28.31 -9.68 13.31
CA MET A 395 -28.77 -9.90 14.69
C MET A 395 -30.30 -10.03 14.70
N HIS A 396 -30.80 -11.02 15.43
CA HIS A 396 -32.22 -11.21 15.65
C HIS A 396 -32.80 -9.94 16.34
N PRO A 397 -34.03 -9.50 16.01
CA PRO A 397 -34.59 -8.25 16.57
C PRO A 397 -34.60 -8.16 18.10
N LYS A 398 -34.59 -9.30 18.79
CA LYS A 398 -34.54 -9.40 20.26
C LYS A 398 -33.15 -9.12 20.88
N ASP A 399 -32.11 -9.07 20.05
CA ASP A 399 -30.72 -8.82 20.45
C ASP A 399 -30.28 -7.37 20.17
N ARG A 400 -31.22 -6.47 19.82
CA ARG A 400 -30.97 -5.05 19.53
C ARG A 400 -31.16 -4.13 20.71
#